data_AF-A0A7S3N6L9-F1
#
_entry.id   AF-A0A7S3N6L9-F1
#
_cell.length_a   1.000
_cell.length_b   1.000
_cell.length_c   1.000
_cell.angle_alpha   90.00
_cell.angle_beta   90.00
_cell.angle_gamma   90.00
#
_symmetry.space_group_name_H-M   'P 1'
#
loop_
_entity.id
_entity.type
_entity.pdbx_description
1 polymer ?
#
loop_
_entity_poly.entity_id
_entity_poly.type
_entity_poly.pdbx_seq_one_letter_code
_entity_poly.pdbx_strand_id
1 'polypeptide(L)'
;FKLHFSLAEKYSLPMYLHSRSTGGDFVSIVKQHRDLFSTGVVHSFTGDEHELAELLELDLYIGINGCSMKTQENCEVVKKIPLDKIMLETDCPYCDIRRTHH
;
A
#
# COMPACT_ATOMS: atom_id res chain seq x y z
N PHE A 1 -4.20 14.92 -4.60
CA PHE A 1 -3.36 13.75 -4.94
C PHE A 1 -2.33 14.08 -6.02
N LYS A 2 -2.72 14.35 -7.27
CA LYS A 2 -1.79 14.52 -8.43
C LYS A 2 -0.65 15.54 -8.25
N LEU A 3 -0.89 16.69 -7.61
CA LEU A 3 0.16 17.72 -7.40
C LEU A 3 1.34 17.22 -6.54
N HIS A 4 1.14 16.19 -5.70
CA HIS A 4 2.22 15.66 -4.86
C HIS A 4 3.27 14.88 -5.67
N PHE A 5 2.94 14.34 -6.86
CA PHE A 5 3.93 13.66 -7.70
C PHE A 5 5.01 14.64 -8.17
N SER A 6 4.64 15.87 -8.55
CA SER A 6 5.61 16.91 -8.91
C SER A 6 6.52 17.32 -7.74
N LEU A 7 6.04 17.20 -6.50
CA LEU A 7 6.86 17.43 -5.31
C LEU A 7 7.83 16.26 -5.08
N ALA A 8 7.36 15.02 -5.22
CA ALA A 8 8.20 13.84 -5.12
C ALA A 8 9.34 13.86 -6.14
N GLU A 9 9.04 14.27 -7.39
CA GLU A 9 10.03 14.47 -8.45
C GLU A 9 11.03 15.55 -8.07
N LYS A 10 10.52 16.75 -7.73
CA LYS A 10 11.35 17.94 -7.43
C LYS A 10 12.34 17.68 -6.30
N TYR A 11 11.94 16.94 -5.27
CA TYR A 11 12.77 16.66 -4.10
C TYR A 11 13.38 15.26 -4.11
N SER A 12 13.13 14.46 -5.14
CA SER A 12 13.61 13.08 -5.27
C SER A 12 13.30 12.22 -4.02
N LEU A 13 12.12 12.42 -3.44
CA LEU A 13 11.68 11.72 -2.24
C LEU A 13 10.80 10.51 -2.59
N PRO A 14 10.87 9.42 -1.81
CA PRO A 14 9.92 8.33 -1.95
C PRO A 14 8.52 8.78 -1.53
N MET A 15 7.50 8.08 -2.02
CA MET A 15 6.11 8.38 -1.68
C MET A 15 5.56 7.44 -0.60
N TYR A 16 4.85 8.03 0.37
CA TYR A 16 4.03 7.30 1.33
C TYR A 16 2.56 7.47 0.91
N LEU A 17 1.98 6.41 0.36
CA LEU A 17 0.71 6.45 -0.37
C LEU A 17 -0.41 5.82 0.46
N HIS A 18 -1.60 6.38 0.36
CA HIS A 18 -2.81 5.87 1.02
C HIS A 18 -3.86 5.51 -0.03
N SER A 19 -4.40 4.28 0.05
CA SER A 19 -5.50 3.78 -0.77
C SER A 19 -6.58 3.15 0.12
N ARG A 20 -7.84 3.53 -0.11
CA ARG A 20 -9.01 2.91 0.55
C ARG A 20 -10.24 3.06 -0.32
N SER A 21 -10.82 1.94 -0.74
CA SER A 21 -12.10 1.90 -1.48
C SER A 21 -12.15 2.84 -2.68
N THR A 22 -11.06 2.94 -3.44
CA THR A 22 -10.92 3.89 -4.55
C THR A 22 -11.44 3.35 -5.88
N GLY A 23 -11.88 2.09 -5.95
CA GLY A 23 -12.43 1.49 -7.17
C GLY A 23 -11.46 1.48 -8.36
N GLY A 24 -10.15 1.33 -8.12
CA GLY A 24 -9.12 1.31 -9.18
C GLY A 24 -8.58 2.68 -9.61
N ASP A 25 -9.19 3.79 -9.18
CA ASP A 25 -8.70 5.15 -9.51
C ASP A 25 -7.28 5.39 -8.99
N PHE A 26 -6.96 4.86 -7.81
CA PHE A 26 -5.64 4.98 -7.20
C PHE A 26 -4.54 4.40 -8.08
N VAL A 27 -4.66 3.11 -8.43
CA VAL A 27 -3.70 2.40 -9.29
C VAL A 27 -3.56 3.11 -10.63
N SER A 28 -4.68 3.50 -11.24
CA SER A 28 -4.69 4.20 -12.52
C SER A 28 -3.91 5.52 -12.48
N ILE A 29 -4.10 6.33 -11.43
CA ILE A 29 -3.39 7.59 -11.28
C ILE A 29 -1.91 7.37 -10.96
N VAL A 30 -1.57 6.43 -10.08
CA VAL A 30 -0.17 6.14 -9.74
C VAL A 30 0.58 5.64 -10.96
N LYS A 31 -0.02 4.75 -11.76
CA LYS A 31 0.55 4.25 -13.01
C LYS A 31 0.86 5.37 -14.01
N GLN A 32 -0.03 6.36 -14.14
CA GLN A 32 0.19 7.53 -15.01
C GLN A 32 1.36 8.42 -14.57
N HIS A 33 1.74 8.39 -13.29
CA HIS A 33 2.76 9.27 -12.71
C HIS A 33 3.94 8.49 -12.14
N ARG A 34 4.09 7.20 -12.50
CA ARG A 34 5.05 6.30 -11.87
C ARG A 34 6.49 6.77 -12.04
N ASP A 35 6.81 7.40 -13.17
CA ASP A 35 8.15 7.87 -13.49
C ASP A 35 8.55 9.14 -12.72
N LEU A 36 7.61 9.78 -12.02
CA LEU A 36 7.86 11.03 -11.27
C LEU A 36 8.42 10.78 -9.86
N PHE A 37 8.59 9.53 -9.44
CA PHE A 37 9.17 9.19 -8.14
C PHE A 37 9.92 7.86 -8.23
N SER A 38 10.95 7.69 -7.41
CA SER A 38 11.81 6.50 -7.48
C SER A 38 11.13 5.26 -6.90
N THR A 39 10.56 5.39 -5.70
CA THR A 39 9.92 4.29 -4.97
C THR A 39 8.87 4.82 -4.00
N GLY A 40 8.04 3.93 -3.47
CA GLY A 40 7.06 4.28 -2.46
C GLY A 40 6.45 3.07 -1.79
N VAL A 41 5.69 3.33 -0.74
CA VAL A 41 4.93 2.33 0.01
C VAL A 41 3.46 2.68 -0.03
N VAL A 42 2.62 1.69 -0.30
CA VAL A 42 1.17 1.79 -0.06
C VAL A 42 0.92 1.36 1.38
N HIS A 43 0.70 2.35 2.23
CA HIS A 43 0.55 2.16 3.67
C HIS A 43 -0.82 1.58 4.03
N SER A 44 -0.84 0.82 5.13
CA SER A 44 -2.01 0.21 5.75
C SER A 44 -2.87 -0.56 4.73
N PHE A 45 -2.22 -1.41 3.95
CA PHE A 45 -2.86 -2.13 2.86
C PHE A 45 -3.91 -3.10 3.39
N THR A 46 -5.15 -2.97 2.91
CA THR A 46 -6.27 -3.87 3.20
C THR A 46 -7.04 -4.23 1.93
N GLY A 47 -6.39 -4.11 0.76
CA GLY A 47 -6.97 -4.42 -0.55
C GLY A 47 -7.02 -5.93 -0.81
N ASP A 48 -7.54 -6.29 -1.98
CA ASP A 48 -7.60 -7.68 -2.43
C ASP A 48 -6.33 -8.11 -3.18
N GLU A 49 -6.31 -9.37 -3.62
CA GLU A 49 -5.18 -9.93 -4.39
C GLU A 49 -4.96 -9.22 -5.74
N HIS A 50 -6.03 -8.71 -6.36
CA HIS A 50 -5.92 -8.02 -7.64
C HIS A 50 -5.21 -6.67 -7.47
N GLU A 51 -5.65 -5.87 -6.49
CA GLU A 51 -4.98 -4.61 -6.15
C GLU A 51 -3.52 -4.87 -5.75
N LEU A 52 -3.25 -5.92 -4.95
CA LEU A 52 -1.88 -6.29 -4.59
C LEU A 52 -1.01 -6.55 -5.83
N ALA A 53 -1.49 -7.34 -6.79
CA ALA A 53 -0.75 -7.66 -8.00
C ALA A 53 -0.41 -6.38 -8.80
N GLU A 54 -1.38 -5.49 -8.99
CA GLU A 54 -1.17 -4.22 -9.69
C GLU A 54 -0.13 -3.32 -8.98
N LEU A 55 -0.14 -3.29 -7.65
CA LEU A 55 0.83 -2.50 -6.87
C LEU A 55 2.25 -3.08 -6.95
N LEU A 56 2.38 -4.41 -6.96
CA LEU A 56 3.67 -5.08 -7.13
C LEU A 56 4.24 -4.87 -8.54
N GLU A 57 3.40 -4.89 -9.57
CA GLU A 57 3.81 -4.54 -10.95
C GLU A 57 4.36 -3.11 -11.06
N LEU A 58 3.87 -2.20 -10.20
CA LEU A 58 4.38 -0.83 -10.09
C LEU A 58 5.63 -0.71 -9.21
N ASP A 59 6.24 -1.82 -8.78
CA ASP A 59 7.45 -1.85 -7.96
C ASP A 59 7.29 -1.11 -6.61
N LEU A 60 6.07 -1.10 -6.06
CA LEU A 60 5.77 -0.46 -4.78
C LEU A 60 5.91 -1.45 -3.62
N TYR A 61 6.25 -0.91 -2.44
CA TYR A 61 6.22 -1.64 -1.19
C TYR A 61 4.81 -1.66 -0.60
N ILE A 62 4.52 -2.66 0.21
CA ILE A 62 3.22 -2.86 0.85
C ILE A 62 3.36 -2.74 2.36
N GLY A 63 2.67 -1.75 2.94
CA GLY A 63 2.64 -1.50 4.37
C GLY A 63 1.62 -2.39 5.08
N ILE A 64 2.08 -3.15 6.06
CA ILE A 64 1.30 -4.14 6.83
C ILE A 64 1.21 -3.73 8.29
N ASN A 65 -0.02 -3.67 8.79
CA ASN A 65 -0.35 -3.42 10.20
C ASN A 65 -1.46 -4.38 10.68
N GLY A 66 -2.00 -4.16 11.89
CA GLY A 66 -3.06 -5.02 12.41
C GLY A 66 -4.39 -4.93 11.66
N CYS A 67 -4.67 -3.87 10.92
CA CYS A 67 -5.81 -3.79 10.01
C CYS A 67 -5.61 -4.65 8.76
N SER A 68 -4.37 -4.80 8.28
CA SER A 68 -3.99 -5.68 7.17
C SER A 68 -4.09 -7.18 7.49
N MET A 69 -4.37 -7.54 8.74
CA MET A 69 -4.47 -8.94 9.21
C MET A 69 -5.76 -9.16 10.02
N LYS A 70 -6.83 -8.45 9.65
CA LYS A 70 -8.08 -8.47 10.41
C LYS A 70 -8.94 -9.71 10.12
N THR A 71 -8.95 -10.16 8.86
CA THR A 71 -9.74 -11.30 8.40
C THR A 71 -8.85 -12.37 7.78
N GLN A 72 -9.37 -13.60 7.67
CA GLN A 72 -8.69 -14.69 6.99
C GLN A 72 -8.27 -14.30 5.56
N GLU A 73 -9.16 -13.62 4.83
CA GLU A 73 -8.89 -13.14 3.48
C GLU A 73 -7.72 -12.15 3.46
N ASN A 74 -7.69 -11.19 4.40
CA ASN A 74 -6.56 -10.28 4.51
C ASN A 74 -5.26 -11.06 4.78
N CYS A 75 -5.29 -12.03 5.69
CA CYS A 75 -4.12 -12.88 5.97
C CYS A 75 -3.67 -13.69 4.74
N GLU A 76 -4.58 -14.21 3.92
CA GLU A 76 -4.23 -14.90 2.67
C GLU A 76 -3.60 -13.96 1.64
N VAL A 77 -4.07 -12.71 1.53
CA VAL A 77 -3.45 -11.70 0.66
C VAL A 77 -2.06 -11.34 1.17
N VAL A 78 -1.87 -11.14 2.47
CA VAL A 78 -0.56 -10.83 3.07
C VAL A 78 0.48 -11.91 2.79
N LYS A 79 0.10 -13.19 2.80
CA LYS A 79 1.00 -14.32 2.48
C LYS A 79 1.55 -14.28 1.04
N LYS A 80 0.88 -13.57 0.13
CA LYS A 80 1.28 -13.47 -1.28
C LYS A 80 2.31 -12.37 -1.54
N ILE A 81 2.58 -11.51 -0.54
CA ILE A 81 3.52 -10.41 -0.68
C ILE A 81 4.95 -10.95 -0.59
N PRO A 82 5.84 -10.65 -1.56
CA PRO A 82 7.25 -10.96 -1.45
C PRO A 82 7.86 -10.34 -0.19
N LEU A 83 8.68 -11.10 0.55
CA LEU A 83 9.24 -10.64 1.83
C LEU A 83 10.07 -9.35 1.69
N ASP A 84 10.72 -9.14 0.55
CA ASP A 84 11.50 -7.95 0.20
C ASP A 84 10.63 -6.73 -0.18
N LYS A 85 9.31 -6.91 -0.28
CA LYS A 85 8.32 -5.85 -0.56
C LYS A 85 7.44 -5.48 0.64
N ILE A 86 7.62 -6.12 1.78
CA ILE A 86 6.85 -5.83 3.00
C ILE A 86 7.51 -4.70 3.80
N MET A 87 6.69 -3.74 4.24
CA MET A 87 7.04 -2.80 5.30
C MET A 87 6.11 -3.00 6.50
N LEU A 88 6.65 -2.96 7.70
CA LEU A 88 5.87 -3.11 8.95
C LEU A 88 5.53 -1.74 9.52
N GLU A 89 4.29 -1.59 9.97
CA GLU A 89 3.82 -0.38 10.65
C GLU A 89 2.72 -0.71 11.67
N THR A 90 2.42 0.24 12.56
CA THR A 90 1.36 0.07 13.57
C THR A 90 0.10 0.85 13.23
N ASP A 91 0.23 1.96 12.50
CA ASP A 91 -0.84 2.96 12.33
C ASP A 91 -1.41 3.47 13.67
N CYS A 92 -0.57 3.50 14.72
CA CYS A 92 -0.93 3.99 16.05
C CYS A 92 -1.53 5.40 15.98
N PRO A 93 -2.64 5.68 16.68
CA PRO A 93 -3.26 4.89 17.76
C PRO A 93 -4.31 3.86 17.31
N TYR A 94 -4.34 3.50 16.03
CA TYR A 94 -5.32 2.58 15.45
C TYR A 94 -4.73 1.18 15.21
N CYS A 95 -5.50 0.33 14.53
CA CYS A 95 -5.09 -0.98 14.03
C CYS A 95 -4.50 -1.96 15.06
N ASP A 96 -4.92 -1.85 16.33
CA ASP A 96 -4.64 -2.88 17.34
C ASP A 96 -5.08 -4.27 16.86
N ILE A 97 -4.21 -5.27 17.08
CA ILE A 97 -4.56 -6.68 16.88
C ILE A 97 -5.46 -7.12 18.04
N ARG A 98 -6.66 -7.60 17.72
CA ARG A 98 -7.69 -7.99 18.70
C ARG A 98 -7.98 -9.49 18.61
N ARG A 99 -8.49 -10.07 19.71
CA ARG A 99 -8.94 -11.48 19.74
C ARG A 99 -10.06 -11.81 18.73
N THR A 100 -10.76 -10.79 18.25
CA THR A 100 -11.80 -10.91 17.23
C THR A 100 -11.27 -10.84 15.81
N HIS A 101 -9.95 -10.70 15.61
CA HIS A 101 -9.34 -10.86 14.29
C HIS A 101 -9.15 -12.36 14.02
N HIS A 102 -9.35 -12.75 12.76
CA HIS A 102 -9.39 -14.15 12.33
C HIS A 102 -8.23 -14.45 11.38
#